data_AF-A0A936BFG2-F1
#
_entry.id   AF-A0A936BFG2-F1
#
_cell.length_a   1.000
_cell.length_b   1.000
_cell.length_c   1.000
_cell.angle_alpha   90.00
_cell.angle_beta   90.00
_cell.angle_gamma   90.00
#
_symmetry.space_group_name_H-M   'P 1'
#
loop_
_entity.id
_entity.type
_entity.pdbx_description
1 polymer ?
#
loop_
_entity_poly.entity_id
_entity_poly.type
_entity_poly.pdbx_seq_one_letter_code
_entity_poly.pdbx_strand_id
1 'polypeptide(L)'
;MENGHSKSNATSVANSDALDNRARPALEIAEKVGSLLMAIETGGPGADALNGTAGADTLTGAGGNDNYTVNDPGDLVVELPGEGVDRVEVSINNYVLPDNVEDLLSNVTSYIYNYYGNSLGNHMSVEKGVLYGYGGDDHLTGQGTFYGGDGADTLQLFAGDDGWTARFYGGEGNDEFKILSMKFTTSVNIIFNGDAGADDFSCDLRLNDFDNIKLYGGADSDHFKPTGFILSNATVTIDGGSGADAIDLSFLSLIGVNNTISITGGSGDDTYTVARAWTLTELSGGGHDTVNSSVTFSLGAEFEDLVLTGASAIDGAGNGLANAIAGNSAANILTGGGGADMLSGGGGNDRFRASGADLVSGEGIDGGADFDTLEITGGGAVSLAGITLTGIEAIELANAGGTTLTLASSAQSTLVTAAAGAADTLVMGAWEADFAEIDRLIAAGVETVQFTDGPGRRPPAGPGWPRPSRAAATRSCLPIPARREAGPA
;
A
#
# COMPACT_ATOMS: atom_id res chain seq x y z
N MET A 1 -42.57 52.04 -102.67
CA MET A 1 -41.43 51.51 -103.45
C MET A 1 -40.56 50.73 -102.49
N GLU A 2 -40.32 49.47 -102.86
CA GLU A 2 -39.34 48.46 -102.42
C GLU A 2 -38.65 48.49 -101.04
N ASN A 3 -39.00 47.48 -100.26
CA ASN A 3 -38.20 46.44 -99.55
C ASN A 3 -36.67 46.56 -99.40
N GLY A 4 -36.21 46.24 -98.17
CA GLY A 4 -34.89 45.68 -97.85
C GLY A 4 -34.77 45.16 -96.40
N HIS A 5 -34.70 43.82 -96.26
CA HIS A 5 -34.31 42.91 -95.15
C HIS A 5 -33.26 43.44 -94.12
N SER A 6 -32.97 42.89 -92.92
CA SER A 6 -33.49 41.87 -91.99
C SER A 6 -32.45 41.73 -90.83
N LYS A 7 -32.93 41.54 -89.58
CA LYS A 7 -32.33 40.82 -88.42
C LYS A 7 -31.25 41.43 -87.50
N SER A 8 -31.70 41.65 -86.25
CA SER A 8 -31.13 41.27 -84.93
C SER A 8 -29.65 41.50 -84.60
N ASN A 9 -29.38 42.22 -83.49
CA ASN A 9 -28.94 41.55 -82.27
C ASN A 9 -29.09 42.42 -81.02
N ALA A 10 -29.52 41.79 -79.93
CA ALA A 10 -29.52 42.34 -78.59
C ALA A 10 -28.10 42.40 -78.04
N THR A 11 -27.76 43.45 -77.28
CA THR A 11 -27.03 43.34 -76.00
C THR A 11 -26.98 44.72 -75.33
N SER A 12 -28.02 44.99 -74.53
CA SER A 12 -27.83 45.69 -73.27
C SER A 12 -26.95 44.80 -72.38
N VAL A 13 -25.86 45.35 -71.87
CA VAL A 13 -25.38 45.28 -70.47
C VAL A 13 -23.97 45.85 -70.53
N ALA A 14 -23.87 47.14 -70.24
CA ALA A 14 -22.60 47.75 -69.92
C ALA A 14 -22.13 47.18 -68.57
N ASN A 15 -21.16 46.29 -68.62
CA ASN A 15 -19.97 46.30 -67.75
C ASN A 15 -20.18 46.46 -66.22
N SER A 16 -21.19 45.80 -65.63
CA SER A 16 -21.27 45.64 -64.16
C SER A 16 -20.33 44.54 -63.63
N ASP A 17 -20.05 43.52 -64.45
CA ASP A 17 -19.33 42.32 -63.98
C ASP A 17 -17.79 42.46 -63.98
N ALA A 18 -17.24 43.47 -64.67
CA ALA A 18 -15.79 43.69 -64.72
C ALA A 18 -15.26 44.54 -63.55
N LEU A 19 -16.12 45.34 -62.90
CA LEU A 19 -15.80 46.05 -61.67
C LEU A 19 -15.91 45.11 -60.45
N ASP A 20 -16.83 44.15 -60.50
CA ASP A 20 -17.03 43.16 -59.43
C ASP A 20 -15.87 42.15 -59.35
N ASN A 21 -15.37 41.68 -60.50
CA ASN A 21 -14.24 40.73 -60.54
C ASN A 21 -12.86 41.33 -60.20
N ARG A 22 -12.73 42.66 -60.13
CA ARG A 22 -11.52 43.34 -59.62
C ARG A 22 -11.63 43.74 -58.15
N ALA A 23 -12.85 43.84 -57.63
CA ALA A 23 -13.12 44.10 -56.22
C ALA A 23 -13.06 42.82 -55.38
N ARG A 24 -13.42 41.66 -55.93
CA ARG A 24 -13.35 40.37 -55.22
C ARG A 24 -11.96 40.05 -54.63
N PRO A 25 -10.83 40.20 -55.36
CA PRO A 25 -9.51 40.00 -54.75
C PRO A 25 -9.16 41.06 -53.71
N ALA A 26 -9.60 42.30 -53.87
CA ALA A 26 -9.30 43.38 -52.92
C ALA A 26 -10.13 43.25 -51.63
N LEU A 27 -11.38 42.76 -51.73
CA LEU A 27 -12.24 42.43 -50.60
C LEU A 27 -11.75 41.17 -49.88
N GLU A 28 -11.35 40.14 -50.63
CA GLU A 28 -10.74 38.92 -50.07
C GLU A 28 -9.37 39.21 -49.43
N ILE A 29 -8.57 40.14 -49.99
CA ILE A 29 -7.35 40.63 -49.36
C ILE A 29 -7.67 41.51 -48.14
N ALA A 30 -8.70 42.36 -48.17
CA ALA A 30 -9.08 43.19 -47.03
C ALA A 30 -9.66 42.38 -45.86
N GLU A 31 -10.45 41.34 -46.14
CA GLU A 31 -10.93 40.37 -45.14
C GLU A 31 -9.76 39.56 -44.56
N LYS A 32 -8.82 39.15 -45.41
CA LYS A 32 -7.64 38.38 -44.99
C LYS A 32 -6.56 39.21 -44.30
N VAL A 33 -6.47 40.51 -44.59
CA VAL A 33 -5.64 41.47 -43.86
C VAL A 33 -6.33 41.89 -42.56
N GLY A 34 -7.67 41.99 -42.56
CA GLY A 34 -8.51 42.18 -41.38
C GLY A 34 -8.31 41.08 -40.34
N SER A 35 -8.30 39.82 -40.78
CA SER A 35 -8.00 38.63 -39.96
C SER A 35 -6.50 38.43 -39.68
N LEU A 36 -5.68 39.48 -39.75
CA LEU A 36 -4.26 39.51 -39.37
C LEU A 36 -3.94 40.72 -38.47
N LEU A 37 -4.96 41.54 -38.14
CA LEU A 37 -4.85 42.67 -37.23
C LEU A 37 -5.33 42.24 -35.84
N MET A 38 -4.69 42.78 -34.81
CA MET A 38 -5.18 42.70 -33.43
C MET A 38 -6.65 43.12 -33.36
N ALA A 39 -7.53 42.19 -33.02
CA ALA A 39 -8.92 42.43 -32.67
C ALA A 39 -9.08 42.48 -31.15
N ILE A 40 -10.15 43.16 -30.72
CA ILE A 40 -10.64 43.10 -29.35
C ILE A 40 -12.03 42.51 -29.46
N GLU A 41 -12.20 41.28 -28.99
CA GLU A 41 -13.50 40.64 -28.84
C GLU A 41 -13.95 40.75 -27.39
N THR A 42 -15.20 41.18 -27.18
CA THR A 42 -15.78 41.33 -25.85
C THR A 42 -17.15 40.67 -25.81
N GLY A 43 -17.30 39.70 -24.91
CA GLY A 43 -18.54 39.06 -24.54
C GLY A 43 -19.48 39.99 -23.77
N GLY A 44 -20.65 39.46 -23.45
CA GLY A 44 -21.62 40.07 -22.55
C GLY A 44 -21.81 39.20 -21.30
N PRO A 45 -22.82 39.51 -20.48
CA PRO A 45 -23.16 38.60 -19.38
C PRO A 45 -23.72 37.28 -19.93
N GLY A 46 -23.22 36.14 -19.44
CA GLY A 46 -23.63 34.80 -19.85
C GLY A 46 -22.45 33.95 -20.31
N ALA A 47 -22.73 32.79 -20.90
CA ALA A 47 -21.70 31.92 -21.46
C ALA A 47 -21.47 32.28 -22.93
N ASP A 48 -20.35 32.92 -23.23
CA ASP A 48 -19.93 33.37 -24.55
C ASP A 48 -18.79 32.51 -25.12
N ALA A 49 -18.63 32.55 -26.44
CA ALA A 49 -17.55 31.89 -27.15
C ALA A 49 -16.77 32.93 -27.96
N LEU A 50 -15.50 33.11 -27.63
CA LEU A 50 -14.62 34.15 -28.17
C LEU A 50 -13.44 33.49 -28.89
N ASN A 51 -13.08 33.97 -30.08
CA ASN A 51 -12.09 33.31 -30.93
C ASN A 51 -11.03 34.30 -31.40
N GLY A 52 -9.76 34.05 -31.03
CA GLY A 52 -8.63 34.89 -31.44
C GLY A 52 -8.46 35.01 -32.94
N THR A 53 -8.89 34.03 -33.74
CA THR A 53 -8.63 34.00 -35.19
C THR A 53 -7.14 34.13 -35.52
N ALA A 54 -6.67 34.98 -36.43
CA ALA A 54 -5.22 35.13 -36.65
C ALA A 54 -4.81 36.57 -36.38
N GLY A 55 -3.69 36.75 -35.69
CA GLY A 55 -3.35 38.03 -35.12
C GLY A 55 -2.98 37.87 -33.65
N ALA A 56 -2.68 38.96 -32.98
CA ALA A 56 -2.52 38.98 -31.54
C ALA A 56 -3.76 39.66 -30.97
N ASP A 57 -4.70 38.88 -30.46
CA ASP A 57 -6.06 39.34 -30.17
C ASP A 57 -6.28 39.55 -28.66
N THR A 58 -7.28 40.33 -28.28
CA THR A 58 -7.71 40.47 -26.87
C THR A 58 -9.13 39.97 -26.73
N LEU A 59 -9.34 38.95 -25.91
CA LEU A 59 -10.62 38.28 -25.68
C LEU A 59 -11.07 38.57 -24.24
N THR A 60 -12.25 39.17 -24.06
CA THR A 60 -12.78 39.54 -22.74
C THR A 60 -14.19 39.01 -22.57
N GLY A 61 -14.42 38.09 -21.64
CA GLY A 61 -15.68 37.36 -21.44
C GLY A 61 -16.74 38.17 -20.72
N ALA A 62 -16.35 38.83 -19.63
CA ALA A 62 -17.23 39.44 -18.64
C ALA A 62 -17.94 38.36 -17.79
N GLY A 63 -19.03 38.69 -17.11
CA GLY A 63 -19.67 37.75 -16.19
C GLY A 63 -20.29 36.53 -16.88
N GLY A 64 -19.79 35.34 -16.62
CA GLY A 64 -20.41 34.06 -16.94
C GLY A 64 -19.36 32.96 -17.09
N ASN A 65 -19.71 31.86 -17.78
CA ASN A 65 -18.78 30.74 -18.00
C ASN A 65 -18.41 30.74 -19.49
N ASP A 66 -17.29 31.34 -19.82
CA ASP A 66 -16.89 31.67 -21.17
C ASP A 66 -15.90 30.65 -21.75
N ASN A 67 -15.84 30.60 -23.08
CA ASN A 67 -14.94 29.71 -23.81
C ASN A 67 -14.11 30.47 -24.84
N TYR A 68 -12.80 30.43 -24.67
CA TYR A 68 -11.81 31.12 -25.47
C TYR A 68 -11.09 30.16 -26.41
N THR A 69 -10.96 30.51 -27.68
CA THR A 69 -10.05 29.81 -28.61
C THR A 69 -8.78 30.65 -28.79
N VAL A 70 -7.64 30.11 -28.35
CA VAL A 70 -6.31 30.73 -28.45
C VAL A 70 -5.43 29.93 -29.40
N ASN A 71 -4.98 30.59 -30.47
CA ASN A 71 -4.25 29.96 -31.56
C ASN A 71 -3.06 30.80 -32.07
N ASP A 72 -2.87 32.02 -31.56
CA ASP A 72 -1.64 32.78 -31.72
C ASP A 72 -1.01 33.09 -30.35
N PRO A 73 0.33 32.99 -30.19
CA PRO A 73 0.99 33.32 -28.93
C PRO A 73 0.85 34.79 -28.50
N GLY A 74 0.35 35.67 -29.38
CA GLY A 74 0.03 37.05 -29.06
C GLY A 74 -1.37 37.25 -28.46
N ASP A 75 -2.23 36.24 -28.42
CA ASP A 75 -3.57 36.35 -27.87
C ASP A 75 -3.55 36.57 -26.34
N LEU A 76 -4.41 37.47 -25.88
CA LEU A 76 -4.59 37.83 -24.47
C LEU A 76 -6.05 37.57 -24.07
N VAL A 77 -6.25 36.64 -23.14
CA VAL A 77 -7.54 36.40 -22.49
C VAL A 77 -7.59 37.23 -21.20
N VAL A 78 -8.73 37.88 -20.95
CA VAL A 78 -8.93 38.77 -19.80
C VAL A 78 -10.23 38.42 -19.08
N GLU A 79 -10.09 37.96 -17.84
CA GLU A 79 -11.20 37.68 -16.91
C GLU A 79 -11.06 38.45 -15.60
N LEU A 80 -12.20 38.73 -14.94
CA LEU A 80 -12.21 39.33 -13.60
C LEU A 80 -12.58 38.31 -12.52
N PRO A 81 -12.20 38.55 -11.24
CA PRO A 81 -12.47 37.61 -10.17
C PRO A 81 -13.96 37.37 -9.94
N GLY A 82 -14.35 36.09 -9.93
CA GLY A 82 -15.72 35.65 -9.61
C GLY A 82 -16.73 35.88 -10.73
N GLU A 83 -16.26 36.02 -11.97
CA GLU A 83 -17.12 36.18 -13.15
C GLU A 83 -17.68 34.84 -13.66
N GLY A 84 -17.02 33.71 -13.43
CA GLY A 84 -17.62 32.38 -13.52
C GLY A 84 -16.57 31.27 -13.48
N VAL A 85 -16.72 30.28 -14.34
CA VAL A 85 -15.72 29.22 -14.57
C VAL A 85 -15.44 29.18 -16.05
N ASP A 86 -14.23 29.57 -16.43
CA ASP A 86 -13.89 29.97 -17.78
C ASP A 86 -12.85 29.03 -18.40
N ARG A 87 -13.00 28.75 -19.70
CA ARG A 87 -12.21 27.75 -20.42
C ARG A 87 -11.41 28.34 -21.56
N VAL A 88 -10.15 27.92 -21.66
CA VAL A 88 -9.31 28.16 -22.84
C VAL A 88 -9.08 26.86 -23.63
N GLU A 89 -9.51 26.84 -24.89
CA GLU A 89 -9.07 25.86 -25.89
C GLU A 89 -7.82 26.39 -26.61
N VAL A 90 -6.70 25.68 -26.45
CA VAL A 90 -5.38 26.13 -26.90
C VAL A 90 -4.71 25.15 -27.85
N SER A 91 -4.16 25.70 -28.95
CA SER A 91 -3.40 24.93 -29.95
C SER A 91 -1.93 25.36 -30.08
N ILE A 92 -1.43 26.20 -29.17
CA ILE A 92 -0.06 26.72 -29.17
C ILE A 92 0.78 26.15 -28.02
N ASN A 93 2.10 26.21 -28.16
CA ASN A 93 3.05 25.76 -27.14
C ASN A 93 3.39 26.88 -26.15
N ASN A 94 3.67 26.52 -24.89
CA ASN A 94 4.06 27.40 -23.80
C ASN A 94 2.97 28.41 -23.42
N TYR A 95 1.74 27.94 -23.34
CA TYR A 95 0.61 28.79 -22.96
C TYR A 95 0.42 28.79 -21.45
N VAL A 96 0.18 29.98 -20.89
CA VAL A 96 -0.08 30.20 -19.46
C VAL A 96 -1.53 30.63 -19.31
N LEU A 97 -2.29 29.94 -18.46
CA LEU A 97 -3.63 30.36 -18.09
C LEU A 97 -3.56 31.75 -17.44
N PRO A 98 -4.32 32.73 -17.94
CA PRO A 98 -4.43 34.03 -17.28
C PRO A 98 -5.05 33.90 -15.89
N ASP A 99 -4.92 34.96 -15.09
CA ASP A 99 -5.64 35.06 -13.81
C ASP A 99 -7.16 34.92 -14.02
N ASN A 100 -7.83 34.24 -13.07
CA ASN A 100 -9.29 34.01 -13.08
C ASN A 100 -9.80 33.12 -14.22
N VAL A 101 -8.95 32.29 -14.79
CA VAL A 101 -9.36 31.24 -15.75
C VAL A 101 -9.02 29.88 -15.14
N GLU A 102 -9.98 28.96 -15.13
CA GLU A 102 -9.85 27.68 -14.42
C GLU A 102 -9.63 26.49 -15.37
N ASP A 103 -10.21 26.52 -16.57
CA ASP A 103 -10.21 25.38 -17.48
C ASP A 103 -9.22 25.55 -18.64
N LEU A 104 -8.43 24.51 -18.94
CA LEU A 104 -7.64 24.42 -20.16
C LEU A 104 -7.97 23.15 -20.93
N LEU A 105 -8.15 23.27 -22.25
CA LEU A 105 -8.31 22.15 -23.17
C LEU A 105 -7.30 22.23 -24.31
N SER A 106 -6.59 21.14 -24.59
CA SER A 106 -5.79 21.01 -25.81
C SER A 106 -5.92 19.63 -26.46
N ASN A 107 -6.13 19.62 -27.77
CA ASN A 107 -6.14 18.41 -28.59
C ASN A 107 -4.80 18.16 -29.31
N VAL A 108 -3.75 18.91 -28.96
CA VAL A 108 -2.43 18.77 -29.59
C VAL A 108 -1.81 17.43 -29.20
N THR A 109 -1.35 16.68 -30.20
CA THR A 109 -0.80 15.33 -30.01
C THR A 109 0.73 15.32 -29.83
N SER A 110 1.31 16.30 -29.12
CA SER A 110 2.76 16.47 -29.01
C SER A 110 3.24 16.60 -27.56
N TYR A 111 4.14 15.72 -27.12
CA TYR A 111 4.68 15.70 -25.76
C TYR A 111 5.57 16.89 -25.38
N ILE A 112 6.00 17.71 -26.33
CA ILE A 112 6.87 18.87 -26.06
C ILE A 112 6.09 20.16 -25.82
N TYR A 113 4.75 20.09 -25.85
CA TYR A 113 3.90 21.24 -25.60
C TYR A 113 3.74 21.44 -24.10
N ASN A 114 4.11 22.63 -23.61
CA ASN A 114 3.96 22.99 -22.21
C ASN A 114 2.71 23.86 -22.04
N TYR A 115 1.91 23.51 -21.03
CA TYR A 115 0.77 24.30 -20.58
C TYR A 115 0.93 24.56 -19.10
N TYR A 116 0.69 25.80 -18.72
CA TYR A 116 0.90 26.30 -17.37
C TYR A 116 -0.43 26.81 -16.82
N GLY A 117 -0.78 26.40 -15.62
CA GLY A 117 -1.90 26.89 -14.84
C GLY A 117 -1.61 28.27 -14.23
N ASN A 118 -2.37 28.60 -13.21
CA ASN A 118 -2.25 29.81 -12.41
C ASN A 118 -2.29 29.45 -10.91
N SER A 119 -2.75 30.35 -10.04
CA SER A 119 -2.80 30.10 -8.59
C SER A 119 -4.16 29.63 -8.07
N LEU A 120 -5.08 29.31 -8.99
CA LEU A 120 -6.39 28.76 -8.71
C LEU A 120 -6.34 27.25 -8.96
N GLY A 121 -7.26 26.49 -8.36
CA GLY A 121 -7.48 25.11 -8.78
C GLY A 121 -7.93 25.05 -10.23
N ASN A 122 -7.07 24.56 -11.11
CA ASN A 122 -7.26 24.50 -12.55
C ASN A 122 -7.64 23.08 -12.99
N HIS A 123 -8.54 22.98 -13.97
CA HIS A 123 -8.87 21.72 -14.62
C HIS A 123 -8.30 21.72 -16.05
N MET A 124 -7.14 21.08 -16.21
CA MET A 124 -6.37 21.06 -17.46
C MET A 124 -6.47 19.70 -18.13
N SER A 125 -7.00 19.64 -19.34
CA SER A 125 -7.15 18.41 -20.13
C SER A 125 -6.42 18.53 -21.46
N VAL A 126 -5.43 17.66 -21.68
CA VAL A 126 -4.67 17.62 -22.93
C VAL A 126 -4.59 16.22 -23.51
N GLU A 127 -4.49 16.13 -24.83
CA GLU A 127 -4.19 14.85 -25.48
C GLU A 127 -2.75 14.42 -25.16
N LYS A 128 -1.75 15.29 -25.42
CA LYS A 128 -0.34 15.10 -25.04
C LYS A 128 0.32 16.41 -24.62
N GLY A 129 1.25 16.35 -23.66
CA GLY A 129 2.04 17.53 -23.30
C GLY A 129 2.79 17.43 -21.98
N VAL A 130 3.15 18.59 -21.44
CA VAL A 130 3.64 18.80 -20.09
C VAL A 130 2.70 19.80 -19.42
N LEU A 131 2.15 19.44 -18.26
CA LEU A 131 1.23 20.29 -17.50
C LEU A 131 1.91 20.73 -16.21
N TYR A 132 1.73 22.01 -15.87
CA TYR A 132 2.14 22.59 -14.60
C TYR A 132 0.89 23.25 -13.99
N GLY A 133 0.41 22.78 -12.84
CA GLY A 133 -0.75 23.36 -12.14
C GLY A 133 -0.40 24.66 -11.42
N TYR A 134 0.75 24.67 -10.75
CA TYR A 134 1.32 25.72 -9.91
C TYR A 134 0.73 25.81 -8.51
N GLY A 135 -0.47 26.34 -8.33
CA GLY A 135 -1.03 26.50 -6.99
C GLY A 135 -2.54 26.44 -6.97
N GLY A 136 -3.11 26.00 -5.86
CA GLY A 136 -4.52 25.61 -5.79
C GLY A 136 -4.70 24.12 -6.04
N ASP A 137 -5.90 23.61 -5.82
CA ASP A 137 -6.20 22.18 -6.01
C ASP A 137 -6.49 21.89 -7.49
N ASP A 138 -5.49 21.43 -8.22
CA ASP A 138 -5.50 21.23 -9.67
C ASP A 138 -6.01 19.84 -10.09
N HIS A 139 -6.54 19.72 -11.30
CA HIS A 139 -6.91 18.45 -11.93
C HIS A 139 -6.28 18.36 -13.32
N LEU A 140 -5.16 17.65 -13.42
CA LEU A 140 -4.33 17.56 -14.62
C LEU A 140 -4.54 16.23 -15.32
N THR A 141 -5.03 16.26 -16.57
CA THR A 141 -5.41 15.06 -17.30
C THR A 141 -4.81 14.99 -18.70
N GLY A 142 -4.26 13.83 -19.08
CA GLY A 142 -3.75 13.60 -20.44
C GLY A 142 -2.68 12.51 -20.57
N GLN A 143 -1.85 12.60 -21.61
CA GLN A 143 -0.62 11.81 -21.75
C GLN A 143 0.61 12.74 -21.65
N GLY A 144 1.28 12.76 -20.51
CA GLY A 144 2.34 13.75 -20.31
C GLY A 144 3.09 13.71 -18.99
N THR A 145 4.07 14.60 -18.88
CA THR A 145 4.67 14.88 -17.58
C THR A 145 3.81 15.90 -16.86
N PHE A 146 3.31 15.62 -15.66
CA PHE A 146 2.50 16.56 -14.89
C PHE A 146 3.22 16.97 -13.61
N TYR A 147 3.08 18.24 -13.28
CA TYR A 147 3.51 18.87 -12.05
C TYR A 147 2.27 19.52 -11.45
N GLY A 148 1.79 19.05 -10.29
CA GLY A 148 0.65 19.65 -9.59
C GLY A 148 1.04 21.03 -9.07
N GLY A 149 1.83 21.09 -8.00
CA GLY A 149 2.30 22.34 -7.41
C GLY A 149 1.85 22.45 -5.95
N ASP A 150 1.49 23.64 -5.48
CA ASP A 150 0.97 23.80 -4.13
C ASP A 150 -0.54 23.52 -4.11
N GLY A 151 -1.04 22.50 -3.43
CA GLY A 151 -2.47 22.19 -3.40
C GLY A 151 -2.73 20.70 -3.24
N ALA A 152 -3.99 20.31 -3.13
CA ALA A 152 -4.37 18.90 -3.22
C ALA A 152 -4.75 18.58 -4.68
N ASP A 153 -3.79 18.08 -5.45
CA ASP A 153 -3.89 17.94 -6.89
C ASP A 153 -4.32 16.54 -7.32
N THR A 154 -5.11 16.44 -8.38
CA THR A 154 -5.43 15.18 -9.04
C THR A 154 -4.69 15.06 -10.36
N LEU A 155 -3.78 14.10 -10.43
CA LEU A 155 -2.96 13.85 -11.62
C LEU A 155 -3.44 12.57 -12.32
N GLN A 156 -4.01 12.71 -13.52
CA GLN A 156 -4.75 11.63 -14.18
C GLN A 156 -4.22 11.28 -15.58
N LEU A 157 -3.77 10.03 -15.75
CA LEU A 157 -3.25 9.54 -17.03
C LEU A 157 -4.34 8.91 -17.91
N PHE A 158 -4.33 9.24 -19.20
CA PHE A 158 -5.09 8.53 -20.25
C PHE A 158 -4.23 7.53 -21.02
N ALA A 159 -4.87 6.49 -21.58
CA ALA A 159 -4.19 5.45 -22.35
C ALA A 159 -3.55 5.98 -23.65
N GLY A 160 -2.26 5.69 -23.84
CA GLY A 160 -1.51 5.97 -25.07
C GLY A 160 -0.64 4.78 -25.48
N ASP A 161 -0.50 4.54 -26.79
CA ASP A 161 0.08 3.32 -27.37
C ASP A 161 1.55 3.45 -27.85
N ASP A 162 2.30 4.49 -27.45
CA ASP A 162 3.55 4.88 -28.13
C ASP A 162 4.87 4.69 -27.35
N GLY A 163 4.91 3.86 -26.30
CA GLY A 163 6.15 3.46 -25.63
C GLY A 163 6.87 4.61 -24.91
N TRP A 164 6.08 5.58 -24.42
CA TRP A 164 6.56 6.79 -23.75
C TRP A 164 6.70 6.60 -22.22
N THR A 165 7.33 7.57 -21.54
CA THR A 165 7.54 7.56 -20.08
C THR A 165 6.71 8.64 -19.41
N ALA A 166 5.73 8.24 -18.61
CA ALA A 166 4.92 9.13 -17.81
C ALA A 166 5.62 9.50 -16.51
N ARG A 167 5.56 10.78 -16.15
CA ARG A 167 6.16 11.31 -14.91
C ARG A 167 5.17 12.23 -14.24
N PHE A 168 4.99 12.03 -12.95
CA PHE A 168 4.07 12.82 -12.15
C PHE A 168 4.80 13.26 -10.89
N TYR A 169 4.54 14.51 -10.53
CA TYR A 169 5.07 15.20 -9.38
C TYR A 169 3.87 15.92 -8.77
N GLY A 170 3.49 15.52 -7.56
CA GLY A 170 2.33 16.06 -6.85
C GLY A 170 2.58 17.52 -6.51
N GLY A 171 3.45 17.76 -5.54
CA GLY A 171 3.96 19.04 -5.13
C GLY A 171 3.91 19.18 -3.61
N GLU A 172 3.41 20.32 -3.12
CA GLU A 172 3.04 20.40 -1.71
C GLU A 172 1.54 20.15 -1.56
N GLY A 173 1.13 19.26 -0.68
CA GLY A 173 -0.26 18.95 -0.39
C GLY A 173 -0.54 17.46 -0.51
N ASN A 174 -1.81 17.09 -0.38
CA ASN A 174 -2.19 15.68 -0.43
C ASN A 174 -2.70 15.39 -1.84
N ASP A 175 -1.88 14.75 -2.65
CA ASP A 175 -2.16 14.56 -4.07
C ASP A 175 -2.79 13.20 -4.35
N GLU A 176 -3.67 13.18 -5.35
CA GLU A 176 -4.32 11.97 -5.83
C GLU A 176 -3.84 11.62 -7.22
N PHE A 177 -3.13 10.49 -7.33
CA PHE A 177 -2.71 10.00 -8.63
C PHE A 177 -3.66 8.92 -9.16
N LYS A 178 -4.10 9.06 -10.42
CA LYS A 178 -5.05 8.16 -11.10
C LYS A 178 -4.57 7.65 -12.46
N ILE A 179 -4.72 6.35 -12.66
CA ILE A 179 -4.65 5.71 -13.98
C ILE A 179 -5.97 5.03 -14.29
N LEU A 180 -6.65 5.48 -15.35
CA LEU A 180 -7.86 4.82 -15.85
C LEU A 180 -7.52 3.75 -16.88
N SER A 181 -7.82 2.49 -16.54
CA SER A 181 -7.87 1.29 -17.39
C SER A 181 -7.02 1.34 -18.67
N MET A 182 -5.76 0.97 -18.53
CA MET A 182 -4.81 0.92 -19.65
C MET A 182 -4.73 -0.50 -20.23
N LYS A 183 -4.64 -0.59 -21.55
CA LYS A 183 -4.08 -1.76 -22.25
C LYS A 183 -2.94 -1.22 -23.10
N PHE A 184 -1.72 -1.30 -22.60
CA PHE A 184 -0.56 -0.95 -23.40
C PHE A 184 -0.30 -2.01 -24.47
N THR A 185 0.07 -1.55 -25.66
CA THR A 185 0.59 -2.41 -26.74
C THR A 185 2.12 -2.39 -26.83
N THR A 186 2.77 -1.49 -26.07
CA THR A 186 4.21 -1.30 -25.95
C THR A 186 4.58 -0.98 -24.50
N SER A 187 5.78 -1.36 -24.05
CA SER A 187 6.20 -1.18 -22.66
C SER A 187 6.21 0.30 -22.25
N VAL A 188 5.61 0.63 -21.11
CA VAL A 188 5.57 1.98 -20.54
C VAL A 188 6.36 2.03 -19.23
N ASN A 189 7.05 3.16 -19.01
CA ASN A 189 7.70 3.48 -17.75
C ASN A 189 6.89 4.58 -17.05
N ILE A 190 6.35 4.29 -15.87
CA ILE A 190 5.57 5.24 -15.11
C ILE A 190 6.31 5.52 -13.81
N ILE A 191 6.66 6.78 -13.58
CA ILE A 191 7.40 7.23 -12.39
C ILE A 191 6.55 8.25 -11.65
N PHE A 192 6.26 7.94 -10.39
CA PHE A 192 5.70 8.88 -9.42
C PHE A 192 6.79 9.25 -8.45
N ASN A 193 6.92 10.54 -8.19
CA ASN A 193 7.70 11.01 -7.06
C ASN A 193 6.73 11.88 -6.28
N GLY A 194 6.14 11.32 -5.24
CA GLY A 194 5.48 12.15 -4.23
C GLY A 194 6.53 12.94 -3.44
N ASP A 195 6.03 13.95 -2.77
CA ASP A 195 6.80 15.05 -2.21
C ASP A 195 6.32 15.38 -0.80
N ALA A 196 5.76 16.56 -0.56
CA ALA A 196 5.41 16.99 0.79
C ALA A 196 3.89 16.95 0.97
N GLY A 197 3.39 16.07 1.83
CA GLY A 197 1.97 15.83 2.10
C GLY A 197 1.59 14.36 1.92
N ALA A 198 0.42 13.97 2.43
CA ALA A 198 0.00 12.57 2.48
C ALA A 198 -0.71 12.19 1.18
N ASP A 199 0.00 11.51 0.27
CA ASP A 199 -0.47 11.25 -1.09
C ASP A 199 -1.27 9.94 -1.19
N ASP A 200 -2.42 9.98 -1.88
CA ASP A 200 -3.24 8.81 -2.16
C ASP A 200 -3.00 8.33 -3.60
N PHE A 201 -2.30 7.20 -3.75
CA PHE A 201 -2.08 6.54 -5.03
C PHE A 201 -3.18 5.51 -5.28
N SER A 202 -4.16 5.85 -6.13
CA SER A 202 -5.22 4.93 -6.55
C SER A 202 -5.09 4.56 -8.02
N CYS A 203 -4.99 3.26 -8.32
CA CYS A 203 -4.68 2.86 -9.67
C CYS A 203 -5.41 1.57 -10.10
N ASP A 204 -6.08 1.62 -11.25
CA ASP A 204 -6.72 0.46 -11.89
C ASP A 204 -5.98 0.13 -13.20
N LEU A 205 -4.92 -0.69 -13.09
CA LEU A 205 -4.05 -1.02 -14.22
C LEU A 205 -4.17 -2.47 -14.67
N ARG A 206 -4.21 -2.69 -15.98
CA ARG A 206 -3.90 -3.99 -16.58
C ARG A 206 -2.59 -3.89 -17.37
N LEU A 207 -1.48 -4.16 -16.70
CA LEU A 207 -0.14 -4.12 -17.29
C LEU A 207 0.19 -5.42 -18.01
N ASN A 208 0.74 -5.32 -19.22
CA ASN A 208 1.21 -6.45 -20.00
C ASN A 208 2.50 -6.08 -20.73
N ASP A 209 3.35 -7.07 -21.04
CA ASP A 209 4.44 -6.92 -21.99
C ASP A 209 5.59 -5.98 -21.55
N PHE A 210 6.22 -6.27 -20.40
CA PHE A 210 7.47 -5.64 -19.92
C PHE A 210 7.36 -4.19 -19.41
N ASP A 211 6.17 -3.74 -19.01
CA ASP A 211 5.97 -2.47 -18.30
C ASP A 211 6.83 -2.35 -17.03
N ASN A 212 7.32 -1.14 -16.74
CA ASN A 212 8.03 -0.80 -15.51
C ASN A 212 7.27 0.31 -14.78
N ILE A 213 6.86 0.04 -13.54
CA ILE A 213 6.24 1.05 -12.69
C ILE A 213 7.12 1.29 -11.48
N LYS A 214 7.30 2.57 -11.17
CA LYS A 214 7.98 3.04 -9.98
C LYS A 214 7.09 4.03 -9.26
N LEU A 215 6.65 3.65 -8.08
CA LEU A 215 5.90 4.51 -7.17
C LEU A 215 6.88 4.89 -6.05
N TYR A 216 7.15 6.19 -5.89
CA TYR A 216 7.93 6.74 -4.79
C TYR A 216 7.01 7.65 -3.98
N GLY A 217 6.85 7.38 -2.68
CA GLY A 217 5.96 8.14 -1.79
C GLY A 217 6.56 9.49 -1.42
N GLY A 218 7.71 9.54 -0.75
CA GLY A 218 8.40 10.81 -0.53
C GLY A 218 8.73 11.07 0.93
N ALA A 219 8.31 12.21 1.48
CA ALA A 219 8.69 12.66 2.82
C ALA A 219 7.59 12.50 3.89
N ASP A 220 6.39 12.07 3.48
CA ASP A 220 5.17 12.06 4.29
C ASP A 220 4.40 10.73 4.18
N SER A 221 3.26 10.62 4.88
CA SER A 221 2.54 9.35 5.03
C SER A 221 1.64 9.03 3.85
N ASP A 222 2.09 8.13 2.99
CA ASP A 222 1.47 7.87 1.69
C ASP A 222 0.64 6.59 1.66
N HIS A 223 -0.33 6.54 0.77
CA HIS A 223 -1.23 5.40 0.63
C HIS A 223 -1.16 4.81 -0.79
N PHE A 224 -0.66 3.59 -0.91
CA PHE A 224 -0.64 2.85 -2.16
C PHE A 224 -1.80 1.85 -2.21
N LYS A 225 -2.87 2.18 -2.95
CA LYS A 225 -4.11 1.40 -3.05
C LYS A 225 -4.48 1.06 -4.50
N PRO A 226 -3.73 0.14 -5.17
CA PRO A 226 -4.16 -0.41 -6.45
C PRO A 226 -5.50 -1.15 -6.32
N THR A 227 -6.49 -0.87 -7.17
CA THR A 227 -7.85 -1.47 -7.09
C THR A 227 -8.17 -2.47 -8.20
N GLY A 228 -7.23 -2.79 -9.09
CA GLY A 228 -7.50 -3.66 -10.24
C GLY A 228 -6.27 -4.15 -11.00
N PHE A 229 -5.16 -4.34 -10.30
CA PHE A 229 -3.86 -4.52 -10.93
C PHE A 229 -3.66 -5.93 -11.49
N ILE A 230 -3.61 -6.07 -12.81
CA ILE A 230 -3.19 -7.30 -13.50
C ILE A 230 -1.78 -7.11 -14.05
N LEU A 231 -0.81 -7.91 -13.60
CA LEU A 231 0.54 -7.92 -14.14
C LEU A 231 0.76 -9.06 -15.11
N SER A 232 1.42 -8.82 -16.24
CA SER A 232 1.95 -9.86 -17.13
C SER A 232 3.34 -9.54 -17.65
N ASN A 233 4.36 -10.19 -17.07
CA ASN A 233 5.79 -9.96 -17.32
C ASN A 233 6.25 -8.52 -17.03
N ALA A 234 5.79 -7.91 -15.93
CA ALA A 234 6.10 -6.52 -15.59
C ALA A 234 6.97 -6.39 -14.33
N THR A 235 7.59 -5.22 -14.15
CA THR A 235 8.33 -4.86 -12.94
C THR A 235 7.61 -3.74 -12.20
N VAL A 236 7.39 -3.92 -10.90
CA VAL A 236 6.85 -2.88 -10.02
C VAL A 236 7.83 -2.62 -8.89
N THR A 237 8.13 -1.35 -8.65
CA THR A 237 8.85 -0.87 -7.49
C THR A 237 7.95 0.09 -6.73
N ILE A 238 7.73 -0.20 -5.45
CA ILE A 238 7.05 0.68 -4.50
C ILE A 238 8.06 0.98 -3.41
N ASP A 239 8.21 2.26 -3.09
CA ASP A 239 9.11 2.79 -2.08
C ASP A 239 8.35 3.93 -1.39
N GLY A 240 7.88 3.72 -0.16
CA GLY A 240 7.09 4.71 0.58
C GLY A 240 7.91 5.94 0.95
N GLY A 241 9.16 5.75 1.36
CA GLY A 241 10.08 6.85 1.63
C GLY A 241 10.15 7.17 3.13
N SER A 242 9.76 8.38 3.52
CA SER A 242 9.63 8.76 4.93
C SER A 242 8.16 8.99 5.23
N GLY A 243 7.67 8.65 6.41
CA GLY A 243 6.23 8.76 6.71
C GLY A 243 5.69 7.44 7.25
N ALA A 244 4.44 7.43 7.69
CA ALA A 244 3.75 6.20 8.05
C ALA A 244 2.91 5.72 6.86
N ASP A 245 3.52 4.92 5.98
CA ASP A 245 2.99 4.59 4.68
C ASP A 245 2.06 3.37 4.73
N ALA A 246 0.91 3.44 4.04
CA ALA A 246 -0.01 2.31 3.90
C ALA A 246 0.07 1.69 2.50
N ILE A 247 0.67 0.50 2.40
CA ILE A 247 0.86 -0.22 1.15
C ILE A 247 -0.11 -1.41 1.06
N ASP A 248 -1.20 -1.26 0.29
CA ASP A 248 -2.21 -2.31 0.08
C ASP A 248 -1.98 -3.10 -1.21
N LEU A 249 -1.59 -4.36 -1.07
CA LEU A 249 -1.29 -5.28 -2.17
C LEU A 249 -2.38 -6.35 -2.34
N SER A 250 -3.52 -6.22 -1.66
CA SER A 250 -4.55 -7.25 -1.60
C SER A 250 -5.25 -7.49 -2.95
N PHE A 251 -5.32 -6.47 -3.82
CA PHE A 251 -5.97 -6.53 -5.13
C PHE A 251 -5.05 -6.98 -6.27
N LEU A 252 -3.78 -7.30 -5.97
CA LEU A 252 -2.75 -7.56 -6.96
C LEU A 252 -2.90 -8.96 -7.60
N SER A 253 -3.31 -9.00 -8.87
CA SER A 253 -3.47 -10.22 -9.67
C SER A 253 -2.29 -10.42 -10.62
N LEU A 254 -1.52 -11.50 -10.46
CA LEU A 254 -0.41 -11.84 -11.36
C LEU A 254 -0.84 -12.84 -12.43
N ILE A 255 -0.58 -12.50 -13.69
CA ILE A 255 -0.66 -13.36 -14.86
C ILE A 255 0.77 -13.47 -15.44
N GLY A 256 1.16 -14.61 -16.00
CA GLY A 256 2.54 -14.80 -16.48
C GLY A 256 3.57 -15.07 -15.38
N VAL A 257 4.81 -15.37 -15.79
CA VAL A 257 5.84 -15.99 -14.91
C VAL A 257 7.05 -15.11 -14.63
N ASN A 258 7.19 -13.95 -15.28
CA ASN A 258 8.37 -13.06 -15.14
C ASN A 258 8.05 -11.74 -14.42
N ASN A 259 7.05 -11.72 -13.55
CA ASN A 259 6.74 -10.53 -12.77
C ASN A 259 7.77 -10.35 -11.65
N THR A 260 8.32 -9.15 -11.50
CA THR A 260 9.21 -8.78 -10.39
C THR A 260 8.57 -7.64 -9.61
N ILE A 261 8.40 -7.81 -8.30
CA ILE A 261 7.89 -6.75 -7.43
C ILE A 261 8.86 -6.54 -6.28
N SER A 262 9.23 -5.28 -6.07
CA SER A 262 10.03 -4.80 -4.95
C SER A 262 9.18 -3.80 -4.19
N ILE A 263 8.96 -4.04 -2.90
CA ILE A 263 8.21 -3.13 -2.03
C ILE A 263 9.10 -2.82 -0.82
N THR A 264 9.24 -1.52 -0.53
CA THR A 264 9.88 -0.97 0.67
C THR A 264 8.97 0.13 1.23
N GLY A 265 8.82 0.18 2.54
CA GLY A 265 8.02 1.17 3.27
C GLY A 265 8.91 2.38 3.48
N GLY A 266 9.98 2.20 4.25
CA GLY A 266 11.09 3.14 4.30
C GLY A 266 11.39 3.55 5.73
N SER A 267 11.02 4.76 6.13
CA SER A 267 11.17 5.23 7.50
C SER A 267 9.87 5.82 8.02
N GLY A 268 9.57 5.62 9.29
CA GLY A 268 8.26 5.81 9.90
C GLY A 268 7.57 4.47 10.13
N ASP A 269 6.37 4.50 10.70
CA ASP A 269 5.65 3.29 11.13
C ASP A 269 4.70 2.85 10.01
N ASP A 270 5.16 1.95 9.15
CA ASP A 270 4.50 1.57 7.91
C ASP A 270 3.49 0.42 8.11
N THR A 271 2.48 0.35 7.24
CA THR A 271 1.45 -0.69 7.25
C THR A 271 1.31 -1.35 5.89
N TYR A 272 1.51 -2.67 5.87
CA TYR A 272 1.40 -3.51 4.68
C TYR A 272 0.14 -4.36 4.72
N THR A 273 -0.63 -4.40 3.64
CA THR A 273 -1.74 -5.35 3.49
C THR A 273 -1.45 -6.34 2.38
N VAL A 274 -1.35 -7.63 2.70
CA VAL A 274 -0.94 -8.67 1.75
C VAL A 274 -1.98 -9.79 1.63
N ALA A 275 -2.28 -10.17 0.38
CA ALA A 275 -3.14 -11.32 0.06
C ALA A 275 -2.39 -12.48 -0.61
N ARG A 276 -1.05 -12.41 -0.64
CA ARG A 276 -0.13 -13.44 -1.16
C ARG A 276 1.20 -13.34 -0.40
N ALA A 277 2.00 -14.41 -0.42
CA ALA A 277 3.31 -14.44 0.23
C ALA A 277 4.36 -13.64 -0.58
N TRP A 278 4.23 -12.32 -0.58
CA TRP A 278 5.22 -11.40 -1.14
C TRP A 278 6.47 -11.36 -0.26
N THR A 279 7.61 -11.08 -0.87
CA THR A 279 8.80 -10.69 -0.12
C THR A 279 8.78 -9.18 0.06
N LEU A 280 8.57 -8.74 1.29
CA LEU A 280 8.65 -7.33 1.69
C LEU A 280 10.06 -7.05 2.22
N THR A 281 10.56 -5.84 2.00
CA THR A 281 11.87 -5.40 2.48
C THR A 281 11.68 -4.17 3.35
N GLU A 282 12.27 -4.16 4.54
CA GLU A 282 12.32 -2.99 5.41
C GLU A 282 13.74 -2.47 5.62
N LEU A 283 13.83 -1.19 5.97
CA LEU A 283 15.09 -0.54 6.30
C LEU A 283 15.37 -0.65 7.80
N SER A 284 16.64 -0.80 8.15
CA SER A 284 17.02 -0.87 9.56
C SER A 284 16.80 0.47 10.27
N GLY A 285 16.02 0.44 11.34
CA GLY A 285 15.56 1.65 12.03
C GLY A 285 14.55 2.47 11.21
N GLY A 286 13.79 1.80 10.33
CA GLY A 286 12.69 2.36 9.56
C GLY A 286 11.61 2.90 10.49
N GLY A 287 11.04 2.06 11.34
CA GLY A 287 10.11 2.47 12.38
C GLY A 287 9.61 1.25 13.14
N HIS A 288 8.31 1.21 13.40
CA HIS A 288 7.62 0.05 13.95
C HIS A 288 6.52 -0.41 12.98
N ASP A 289 6.84 -1.43 12.19
CA ASP A 289 6.11 -1.73 10.95
C ASP A 289 5.15 -2.91 11.12
N THR A 290 3.97 -2.79 10.50
CA THR A 290 2.86 -3.75 10.62
C THR A 290 2.53 -4.45 9.32
N VAL A 291 2.46 -5.78 9.33
CA VAL A 291 1.94 -6.57 8.21
C VAL A 291 0.57 -7.17 8.54
N ASN A 292 -0.47 -6.73 7.82
CA ASN A 292 -1.78 -7.36 7.78
C ASN A 292 -1.83 -8.40 6.67
N SER A 293 -1.90 -9.69 7.00
CA SER A 293 -1.86 -10.78 6.01
C SER A 293 -3.15 -11.58 5.97
N SER A 294 -3.71 -11.83 4.78
CA SER A 294 -4.83 -12.76 4.59
C SER A 294 -4.39 -14.16 4.13
N VAL A 295 -3.08 -14.44 4.20
CA VAL A 295 -2.44 -15.73 3.84
C VAL A 295 -1.39 -16.10 4.89
N THR A 296 -0.91 -17.35 4.85
CA THR A 296 0.26 -17.73 5.66
C THR A 296 1.44 -16.82 5.33
N PHE A 297 2.06 -16.23 6.36
CA PHE A 297 3.10 -15.21 6.19
C PHE A 297 4.22 -15.36 7.23
N SER A 298 5.43 -14.98 6.83
CA SER A 298 6.59 -14.92 7.70
C SER A 298 7.23 -13.55 7.56
N LEU A 299 7.41 -12.85 8.68
CA LEU A 299 8.02 -11.53 8.70
C LEU A 299 9.47 -11.60 8.18
N GLY A 300 9.83 -10.61 7.35
CA GLY A 300 11.22 -10.34 7.00
C GLY A 300 11.99 -9.75 8.20
N ALA A 301 13.27 -9.46 8.03
CA ALA A 301 14.01 -8.67 9.03
C ALA A 301 13.42 -7.25 9.15
N GLU A 302 13.63 -6.61 10.31
CA GLU A 302 13.20 -5.24 10.62
C GLU A 302 11.68 -5.01 10.67
N PHE A 303 10.85 -6.07 10.65
CA PHE A 303 9.41 -5.96 10.91
C PHE A 303 9.09 -6.36 12.35
N GLU A 304 8.13 -5.67 12.97
CA GLU A 304 7.73 -5.89 14.36
C GLU A 304 6.38 -6.60 14.47
N ASP A 305 5.38 -6.19 13.69
CA ASP A 305 4.00 -6.65 13.87
C ASP A 305 3.47 -7.50 12.71
N LEU A 306 2.79 -8.59 13.04
CA LEU A 306 2.02 -9.42 12.10
C LEU A 306 0.59 -9.63 12.60
N VAL A 307 -0.38 -9.25 11.79
CA VAL A 307 -1.80 -9.51 12.04
C VAL A 307 -2.36 -10.41 10.95
N LEU A 308 -2.77 -11.62 11.31
CA LEU A 308 -3.47 -12.53 10.41
C LEU A 308 -4.95 -12.12 10.32
N THR A 309 -5.43 -11.98 9.09
CA THR A 309 -6.78 -11.52 8.78
C THR A 309 -7.58 -12.61 8.05
N GLY A 310 -8.88 -12.37 7.87
CA GLY A 310 -9.78 -13.34 7.27
C GLY A 310 -10.17 -14.47 8.22
N ALA A 311 -10.75 -15.54 7.67
CA ALA A 311 -11.33 -16.65 8.44
C ALA A 311 -10.75 -18.03 8.07
N SER A 312 -9.72 -18.05 7.22
CA SER A 312 -9.03 -19.28 6.83
C SER A 312 -7.97 -19.63 7.87
N ALA A 313 -7.73 -20.93 8.09
CA ALA A 313 -6.58 -21.39 8.86
C ALA A 313 -5.29 -21.05 8.08
N ILE A 314 -4.56 -20.05 8.58
CA ILE A 314 -3.30 -19.54 8.02
C ILE A 314 -2.30 -19.42 9.16
N ASP A 315 -1.01 -19.44 8.82
CA ASP A 315 0.05 -19.48 9.83
C ASP A 315 0.86 -18.18 9.83
N GLY A 316 1.42 -17.84 10.98
CA GLY A 316 2.24 -16.65 11.19
C GLY A 316 3.61 -17.01 11.73
N ALA A 317 4.66 -16.42 11.19
CA ALA A 317 6.00 -16.52 11.77
C ALA A 317 6.65 -15.13 11.88
N GLY A 318 7.29 -14.85 13.01
CA GLY A 318 8.12 -13.68 13.21
C GLY A 318 9.55 -13.90 12.73
N ASN A 319 10.46 -13.07 13.24
CA ASN A 319 11.87 -13.00 12.87
C ASN A 319 12.78 -13.14 14.11
N GLY A 320 13.88 -12.38 14.20
CA GLY A 320 14.80 -12.41 15.35
C GLY A 320 14.64 -11.23 16.32
N LEU A 321 13.63 -10.37 16.11
CA LEU A 321 13.27 -9.21 16.91
C LEU A 321 12.15 -9.56 17.89
N ALA A 322 11.80 -8.63 18.78
CA ALA A 322 10.62 -8.79 19.62
C ALA A 322 9.35 -8.52 18.80
N ASN A 323 8.70 -9.57 18.28
CA ASN A 323 7.53 -9.45 17.41
C ASN A 323 6.21 -9.47 18.17
N ALA A 324 5.21 -8.70 17.71
CA ALA A 324 3.82 -8.91 18.11
C ALA A 324 3.05 -9.60 16.99
N ILE A 325 2.54 -10.81 17.26
CA ILE A 325 1.84 -11.63 16.27
C ILE A 325 0.43 -11.94 16.75
N ALA A 326 -0.57 -11.48 16.01
CA ALA A 326 -1.97 -11.78 16.24
C ALA A 326 -2.51 -12.74 15.17
N GLY A 327 -3.02 -13.88 15.61
CA GLY A 327 -3.79 -14.81 14.81
C GLY A 327 -5.21 -14.31 14.49
N ASN A 328 -5.91 -15.07 13.66
CA ASN A 328 -7.30 -14.83 13.29
C ASN A 328 -8.25 -15.76 14.07
N SER A 329 -9.51 -15.89 13.63
CA SER A 329 -10.51 -16.71 14.33
C SER A 329 -10.49 -18.20 13.94
N ALA A 330 -9.45 -18.66 13.24
CA ALA A 330 -9.28 -20.04 12.82
C ALA A 330 -8.04 -20.63 13.47
N ALA A 331 -7.92 -21.96 13.50
CA ALA A 331 -6.74 -22.63 14.03
C ALA A 331 -5.47 -22.21 13.25
N ASN A 332 -4.59 -21.46 13.89
CA ASN A 332 -3.33 -20.94 13.36
C ASN A 332 -2.14 -21.65 14.01
N ILE A 333 -1.04 -21.76 13.25
CA ILE A 333 0.27 -22.04 13.83
C ILE A 333 1.05 -20.73 13.90
N LEU A 334 1.43 -20.32 15.10
CA LEU A 334 2.18 -19.09 15.35
C LEU A 334 3.60 -19.43 15.85
N THR A 335 4.62 -18.79 15.29
CA THR A 335 6.02 -18.93 15.72
C THR A 335 6.62 -17.53 15.88
N GLY A 336 7.09 -17.17 17.08
CA GLY A 336 7.71 -15.86 17.31
C GLY A 336 9.09 -15.75 16.64
N GLY A 337 9.93 -16.75 16.86
CA GLY A 337 11.31 -16.75 16.36
C GLY A 337 12.26 -16.45 17.51
N GLY A 338 13.30 -15.65 17.28
CA GLY A 338 14.14 -15.18 18.39
C GLY A 338 13.65 -13.81 18.87
N GLY A 339 13.99 -13.41 20.10
CA GLY A 339 13.49 -12.15 20.66
C GLY A 339 12.39 -12.42 21.69
N ALA A 340 11.94 -11.39 22.41
CA ALA A 340 10.89 -11.54 23.41
C ALA A 340 9.53 -11.17 22.80
N ASP A 341 8.85 -12.16 22.25
CA ASP A 341 7.65 -11.99 21.42
C ASP A 341 6.34 -11.89 22.22
N MET A 342 5.32 -11.30 21.61
CA MET A 342 3.93 -11.31 22.08
C MET A 342 3.03 -12.00 21.05
N LEU A 343 2.66 -13.24 21.31
CA LEU A 343 1.83 -14.06 20.41
C LEU A 343 0.41 -14.17 20.96
N SER A 344 -0.60 -13.89 20.15
CA SER A 344 -2.02 -14.04 20.47
C SER A 344 -2.69 -14.93 19.42
N GLY A 345 -3.31 -16.04 19.83
CA GLY A 345 -3.97 -16.99 18.92
C GLY A 345 -5.29 -16.45 18.39
N GLY A 346 -6.12 -15.94 19.30
CA GLY A 346 -7.42 -15.37 18.97
C GLY A 346 -8.54 -16.35 19.27
N GLY A 347 -9.09 -17.00 18.26
CA GLY A 347 -10.06 -18.07 18.47
C GLY A 347 -9.79 -19.23 17.52
N GLY A 348 -10.39 -20.39 17.77
CA GLY A 348 -9.93 -21.63 17.16
C GLY A 348 -8.85 -22.30 17.98
N ASN A 349 -8.51 -23.55 17.64
CA ASN A 349 -7.52 -24.30 18.41
C ASN A 349 -6.12 -24.02 17.88
N ASP A 350 -5.40 -23.11 18.51
CA ASP A 350 -4.13 -22.59 18.03
C ASP A 350 -2.93 -23.40 18.52
N ARG A 351 -1.84 -23.31 17.75
CA ARG A 351 -0.57 -23.96 18.09
C ARG A 351 0.58 -22.96 18.04
N PHE A 352 1.16 -22.68 19.20
CA PHE A 352 2.34 -21.84 19.35
C PHE A 352 3.58 -22.71 19.29
N ARG A 353 4.38 -22.58 18.23
CA ARG A 353 5.59 -23.38 18.06
C ARG A 353 6.81 -22.53 18.41
N ALA A 354 7.64 -23.04 19.31
CA ALA A 354 8.92 -22.44 19.64
C ALA A 354 10.00 -23.51 19.79
N SER A 355 11.25 -23.19 19.48
CA SER A 355 12.34 -24.01 19.97
C SER A 355 12.62 -23.70 21.44
N GLY A 356 13.21 -24.63 22.18
CA GLY A 356 13.61 -24.36 23.57
C GLY A 356 14.58 -23.18 23.73
N ALA A 357 15.32 -22.79 22.68
CA ALA A 357 16.21 -21.65 22.68
C ALA A 357 15.50 -20.31 22.40
N ASP A 358 14.31 -20.39 21.80
CA ASP A 358 13.47 -19.26 21.39
C ASP A 358 12.45 -18.87 22.48
N LEU A 359 12.40 -19.63 23.59
CA LEU A 359 11.62 -19.27 24.77
C LEU A 359 12.53 -18.51 25.75
N VAL A 360 12.66 -17.19 25.57
CA VAL A 360 13.49 -16.32 26.41
C VAL A 360 12.69 -15.69 27.56
N SER A 361 13.16 -14.61 28.18
CA SER A 361 12.40 -13.95 29.25
C SER A 361 11.68 -12.75 28.68
N GLY A 362 10.37 -12.65 28.93
CA GLY A 362 9.54 -11.54 28.44
C GLY A 362 8.48 -11.98 27.44
N GLU A 363 8.57 -13.19 26.89
CA GLU A 363 7.60 -13.72 25.95
C GLU A 363 6.21 -13.78 26.57
N GLY A 364 5.23 -13.27 25.82
CA GLY A 364 3.81 -13.42 26.07
C GLY A 364 3.21 -14.37 25.05
N ILE A 365 2.55 -15.42 25.52
CA ILE A 365 1.77 -16.32 24.66
C ILE A 365 0.36 -16.37 25.23
N ASP A 366 -0.59 -15.85 24.47
CA ASP A 366 -2.01 -15.87 24.77
C ASP A 366 -2.75 -16.75 23.77
N GLY A 367 -3.26 -17.91 24.20
CA GLY A 367 -4.06 -18.78 23.32
C GLY A 367 -5.34 -18.11 22.88
N GLY A 368 -5.98 -17.37 23.78
CA GLY A 368 -7.27 -16.75 23.53
C GLY A 368 -8.42 -17.69 23.87
N ALA A 369 -9.32 -17.93 22.91
CA ALA A 369 -10.48 -18.78 23.08
C ALA A 369 -10.26 -20.16 22.46
N ASP A 370 -10.97 -21.16 22.99
CA ASP A 370 -10.93 -22.57 22.58
C ASP A 370 -9.77 -23.35 23.22
N PHE A 371 -9.13 -24.29 22.50
CA PHE A 371 -8.12 -25.17 23.08
C PHE A 371 -6.78 -24.97 22.39
N ASP A 372 -5.83 -24.43 23.14
CA ASP A 372 -4.57 -23.97 22.58
C ASP A 372 -3.37 -24.75 23.10
N THR A 373 -2.37 -24.92 22.23
CA THR A 373 -1.20 -25.74 22.51
C THR A 373 0.09 -24.98 22.32
N LEU A 374 0.93 -24.94 23.34
CA LEU A 374 2.34 -24.58 23.22
C LEU A 374 3.15 -25.83 22.82
N GLU A 375 3.63 -25.86 21.58
CA GLU A 375 4.56 -26.86 21.08
C GLU A 375 6.01 -26.42 21.31
N ILE A 376 6.72 -27.15 22.17
CA ILE A 376 8.14 -26.96 22.42
C ILE A 376 8.92 -27.96 21.57
N THR A 377 9.71 -27.42 20.66
CA THR A 377 10.61 -28.16 19.78
C THR A 377 12.07 -28.00 20.22
N GLY A 378 12.96 -28.83 19.69
CA GLY A 378 14.35 -28.88 20.18
C GLY A 378 14.49 -29.58 21.54
N GLY A 379 15.65 -30.20 21.77
CA GLY A 379 15.91 -30.94 23.02
C GLY A 379 16.68 -30.08 24.01
N GLY A 380 16.96 -30.63 25.19
CA GLY A 380 17.75 -29.96 26.22
C GLY A 380 16.91 -29.30 27.32
N ALA A 381 17.48 -28.32 28.01
CA ALA A 381 16.83 -27.67 29.15
C ALA A 381 16.02 -26.44 28.70
N VAL A 382 14.74 -26.43 29.03
CA VAL A 382 13.80 -25.35 28.74
C VAL A 382 13.19 -24.86 30.05
N SER A 383 13.14 -23.54 30.23
CA SER A 383 12.57 -22.93 31.42
C SER A 383 11.47 -21.95 31.02
N LEU A 384 10.27 -22.14 31.54
CA LEU A 384 9.16 -21.21 31.33
C LEU A 384 9.14 -20.08 32.39
N ALA A 385 10.17 -19.98 33.22
CA ALA A 385 10.31 -18.87 34.15
C ALA A 385 10.54 -17.56 33.40
N GLY A 386 9.64 -16.59 33.57
CA GLY A 386 9.67 -15.31 32.85
C GLY A 386 8.86 -15.29 31.55
N ILE A 387 8.27 -16.43 31.18
CA ILE A 387 7.26 -16.52 30.11
C ILE A 387 5.88 -16.27 30.71
N THR A 388 5.07 -15.45 30.06
CA THR A 388 3.66 -15.27 30.38
C THR A 388 2.84 -16.18 29.48
N LEU A 389 2.19 -17.18 30.05
CA LEU A 389 1.23 -18.04 29.35
C LEU A 389 -0.18 -17.72 29.84
N THR A 390 -1.07 -17.33 28.93
CA THR A 390 -2.50 -17.15 29.18
C THR A 390 -3.29 -17.93 28.13
N GLY A 391 -4.44 -18.49 28.51
CA GLY A 391 -5.26 -19.28 27.58
C GLY A 391 -4.55 -20.48 26.95
N ILE A 392 -3.51 -21.05 27.58
CA ILE A 392 -2.83 -22.25 27.07
C ILE A 392 -3.28 -23.47 27.88
N GLU A 393 -4.02 -24.36 27.23
CA GLU A 393 -4.56 -25.59 27.83
C GLU A 393 -3.59 -26.76 27.74
N ALA A 394 -2.68 -26.77 26.75
CA ALA A 394 -1.69 -27.83 26.58
C ALA A 394 -0.27 -27.32 26.29
N ILE A 395 0.72 -28.05 26.82
CA ILE A 395 2.13 -27.95 26.46
C ILE A 395 2.57 -29.31 25.90
N GLU A 396 3.08 -29.31 24.68
CA GLU A 396 3.56 -30.50 23.99
C GLU A 396 5.08 -30.45 23.83
N LEU A 397 5.77 -31.48 24.32
CA LEU A 397 7.20 -31.69 24.10
C LEU A 397 7.37 -32.56 22.85
N ALA A 398 7.63 -31.93 21.71
CA ALA A 398 7.65 -32.60 20.40
C ALA A 398 9.01 -33.24 20.04
N ASN A 399 9.98 -33.27 20.97
CA ASN A 399 11.34 -33.73 20.70
C ASN A 399 11.56 -35.22 21.03
N ALA A 400 12.19 -35.99 20.14
CA ALA A 400 12.51 -37.41 20.38
C ALA A 400 13.78 -37.66 21.23
N GLY A 401 14.61 -36.64 21.43
CA GLY A 401 15.92 -36.67 22.10
C GLY A 401 15.91 -36.30 23.59
N GLY A 402 14.73 -36.03 24.17
CA GLY A 402 14.57 -35.68 25.58
C GLY A 402 14.66 -34.17 25.84
N THR A 403 13.66 -33.65 26.55
CA THR A 403 13.54 -32.26 26.99
C THR A 403 13.36 -32.20 28.50
N THR A 404 14.16 -31.36 29.17
CA THR A 404 13.96 -31.01 30.58
C THR A 404 13.17 -29.71 30.66
N LEU A 405 11.86 -29.79 30.92
CA LEU A 405 10.98 -28.63 31.04
C LEU A 405 10.86 -28.19 32.51
N THR A 406 11.19 -26.94 32.80
CA THR A 406 10.98 -26.32 34.12
C THR A 406 9.79 -25.37 34.06
N LEU A 407 8.73 -25.68 34.84
CA LEU A 407 7.52 -24.85 34.91
C LEU A 407 7.67 -23.70 35.90
N ALA A 408 7.15 -22.53 35.55
CA ALA A 408 6.88 -21.47 36.53
C ALA A 408 5.70 -21.87 37.43
N SER A 409 5.63 -21.33 38.65
CA SER A 409 4.54 -21.62 39.60
C SER A 409 3.14 -21.25 39.09
N SER A 410 3.04 -20.44 38.03
CA SER A 410 1.79 -20.04 37.37
C SER A 410 1.26 -21.04 36.34
N ALA A 411 2.08 -21.98 35.84
CA ALA A 411 1.71 -22.91 34.75
C ALA A 411 1.11 -24.25 35.26
N GLN A 412 0.67 -24.32 36.52
CA GLN A 412 0.37 -25.60 37.20
C GLN A 412 -0.96 -26.25 36.78
N SER A 413 -1.78 -25.63 35.91
CA SER A 413 -3.07 -26.17 35.45
C SER A 413 -3.06 -26.65 33.99
N THR A 414 -1.93 -26.58 33.29
CA THR A 414 -1.81 -26.87 31.86
C THR A 414 -1.46 -28.34 31.62
N LEU A 415 -2.12 -29.00 30.64
CA LEU A 415 -1.86 -30.40 30.29
C LEU A 415 -0.47 -30.53 29.63
N VAL A 416 0.44 -31.32 30.21
CA VAL A 416 1.75 -31.59 29.59
C VAL A 416 1.73 -32.96 28.89
N THR A 417 2.10 -32.99 27.61
CA THR A 417 2.26 -34.21 26.80
C THR A 417 3.69 -34.30 26.25
N ALA A 418 4.16 -35.52 26.01
CA ALA A 418 5.52 -35.81 25.56
C ALA A 418 5.55 -36.91 24.49
N ALA A 419 6.49 -36.81 23.56
CA ALA A 419 6.68 -37.82 22.53
C ALA A 419 7.15 -39.15 23.16
N ALA A 420 6.40 -40.23 22.93
CA ALA A 420 6.67 -41.51 23.58
C ALA A 420 8.09 -42.03 23.30
N GLY A 421 8.86 -42.28 24.38
CA GLY A 421 10.20 -42.87 24.29
C GLY A 421 11.34 -41.85 24.21
N ALA A 422 11.04 -40.55 24.40
CA ALA A 422 12.02 -39.53 24.68
C ALA A 422 12.56 -39.69 26.14
N ALA A 423 13.55 -38.91 26.53
CA ALA A 423 14.03 -38.89 27.92
C ALA A 423 13.52 -37.62 28.62
N ASP A 424 12.20 -37.40 28.59
CA ASP A 424 11.61 -36.13 29.01
C ASP A 424 11.55 -36.02 30.54
N THR A 425 11.89 -34.84 31.04
CA THR A 425 11.92 -34.53 32.46
C THR A 425 11.11 -33.27 32.75
N LEU A 426 10.04 -33.40 33.54
CA LEU A 426 9.26 -32.26 34.03
C LEU A 426 9.74 -31.84 35.43
N VAL A 427 10.12 -30.57 35.60
CA VAL A 427 10.56 -29.98 36.87
C VAL A 427 9.50 -28.99 37.37
N MET A 428 8.99 -29.22 38.59
CA MET A 428 7.91 -28.42 39.19
C MET A 428 8.19 -28.09 40.67
N GLY A 429 7.57 -27.02 41.20
CA GLY A 429 7.55 -26.75 42.64
C GLY A 429 6.60 -27.69 43.39
N ALA A 430 6.93 -28.14 44.59
CA ALA A 430 6.10 -29.02 45.41
C ALA A 430 5.01 -28.23 46.12
N TRP A 431 3.97 -27.93 45.34
CA TRP A 431 2.64 -27.94 45.91
C TRP A 431 1.65 -28.41 44.84
N GLU A 432 0.73 -29.27 45.26
CA GLU A 432 -0.44 -29.74 44.50
C GLU A 432 -0.32 -30.91 43.50
N ALA A 433 0.84 -31.54 43.30
CA ALA A 433 0.87 -32.80 42.54
C ALA A 433 0.28 -33.98 43.35
N ASP A 434 -1.03 -34.23 43.21
CA ASP A 434 -1.64 -35.50 43.64
C ASP A 434 -1.01 -36.66 42.83
N PHE A 435 -0.93 -37.86 43.41
CA PHE A 435 -0.41 -39.04 42.71
C PHE A 435 -1.17 -39.33 41.40
N ALA A 436 -2.46 -38.96 41.33
CA ALA A 436 -3.26 -39.05 40.13
C ALA A 436 -2.74 -38.14 38.99
N GLU A 437 -2.14 -36.99 39.32
CA GLU A 437 -1.53 -36.10 38.33
C GLU A 437 -0.23 -36.68 37.79
N ILE A 438 0.57 -37.27 38.66
CA ILE A 438 1.80 -37.96 38.27
C ILE A 438 1.49 -39.15 37.33
N ASP A 439 0.47 -39.95 37.66
CA ASP A 439 0.04 -41.07 36.82
C ASP A 439 -0.53 -40.58 35.46
N ARG A 440 -1.22 -39.44 35.43
CA ARG A 440 -1.68 -38.79 34.18
C ARG A 440 -0.50 -38.34 33.31
N LEU A 441 0.51 -37.69 33.89
CA LEU A 441 1.70 -37.23 33.17
C LEU A 441 2.50 -38.39 32.57
N ILE A 442 2.64 -39.49 33.32
CA ILE A 442 3.31 -40.70 32.81
C ILE A 442 2.51 -41.32 31.66
N ALA A 443 1.18 -41.37 31.77
CA ALA A 443 0.32 -41.84 30.68
C ALA A 443 0.37 -40.93 29.44
N ALA A 444 0.66 -39.64 29.64
CA ALA A 444 0.85 -38.64 28.59
C ALA A 444 2.25 -38.63 27.96
N GLY A 445 3.13 -39.57 28.35
CA GLY A 445 4.45 -39.78 27.75
C GLY A 445 5.62 -39.20 28.54
N VAL A 446 5.41 -38.52 29.68
CA VAL A 446 6.52 -37.95 30.47
C VAL A 446 7.27 -39.05 31.23
N GLU A 447 8.57 -39.20 30.98
CA GLU A 447 9.37 -40.27 31.62
C GLU A 447 9.83 -39.94 33.05
N THR A 448 10.18 -38.69 33.35
CA THR A 448 10.70 -38.27 34.66
C THR A 448 10.00 -37.03 35.21
N VAL A 449 9.64 -37.03 36.51
CA VAL A 449 9.12 -35.85 37.22
C VAL A 449 10.02 -35.52 38.42
N GLN A 450 10.50 -34.27 38.49
CA GLN A 450 11.38 -33.74 39.55
C GLN A 450 10.70 -32.58 40.31
N PHE A 451 10.99 -32.48 41.60
CA PHE A 451 10.47 -31.44 42.48
C PHE A 451 11.61 -30.53 42.97
N THR A 452 11.43 -29.22 42.91
CA THR A 452 12.48 -28.22 43.23
C THR A 452 12.68 -28.00 44.73
N ASP A 453 11.68 -28.33 45.56
CA ASP A 453 11.74 -28.39 47.01
C ASP A 453 11.61 -29.84 47.51
N GLY A 454 12.39 -30.16 48.55
CA GLY A 454 12.29 -31.46 49.23
C GLY A 454 10.88 -31.65 49.81
N PRO A 455 10.40 -32.90 50.02
CA PRO A 455 9.00 -33.20 50.31
C PRO A 455 8.48 -32.41 51.52
N GLY A 456 7.83 -31.28 51.24
CA GLY A 456 7.18 -30.41 52.20
C GLY A 456 5.87 -31.04 52.64
N ARG A 457 5.97 -32.00 53.58
CA ARG A 457 4.91 -32.84 54.17
C ARG A 457 4.71 -34.16 53.45
N ARG A 458 5.19 -35.24 54.07
CA ARG A 458 4.63 -36.57 53.87
C ARG A 458 3.13 -36.50 54.21
N PRO A 459 2.22 -37.07 53.39
CA PRO A 459 0.86 -37.31 53.85
C PRO A 459 0.91 -38.20 55.10
N PRO A 460 -0.02 -38.05 56.06
CA PRO A 460 -0.04 -38.90 57.25
C PRO A 460 -0.14 -40.36 56.79
N ALA A 461 0.81 -41.18 57.24
CA ALA A 461 0.81 -42.62 57.01
C ALA A 461 -0.37 -43.26 57.76
N GLY A 462 -1.56 -43.20 57.16
CA GLY A 462 -2.73 -43.95 57.59
C GLY A 462 -2.71 -45.36 56.98
N PRO A 463 -3.08 -46.41 57.74
CA PRO A 463 -3.14 -47.77 57.21
C PRO A 463 -4.35 -47.90 56.27
N GLY A 464 -4.10 -47.95 54.96
CA GLY A 464 -5.17 -48.11 53.96
C GLY A 464 -4.82 -47.70 52.52
N TRP A 465 -3.66 -47.09 52.27
CA TRP A 465 -3.31 -46.60 50.94
C TRP A 465 -2.66 -47.69 50.07
N PRO A 466 -3.13 -47.91 48.83
CA PRO A 466 -2.53 -48.86 47.91
C PRO A 466 -1.10 -48.41 47.56
N ARG A 467 -0.14 -49.34 47.61
CA ARG A 467 1.22 -49.09 47.11
C ARG A 467 1.17 -48.98 45.58
N PRO A 468 1.72 -47.92 44.95
CA PRO A 468 1.73 -47.84 43.49
C PRO A 468 2.58 -48.95 42.89
N SER A 469 2.07 -49.55 41.82
CA SER A 469 2.77 -50.54 41.01
C SER A 469 4.00 -49.91 40.34
N ARG A 470 5.10 -50.65 40.34
CA ARG A 470 6.33 -50.34 39.60
C ARG A 470 6.03 -50.08 38.12
N ALA A 471 5.99 -48.82 37.71
CA ALA A 471 6.23 -48.39 36.33
C ALA A 471 7.14 -47.15 36.35
N ALA A 472 8.39 -47.37 35.96
CA ALA A 472 9.41 -46.49 35.40
C ALA A 472 9.71 -45.05 35.91
N ALA A 473 9.05 -44.45 36.90
CA ALA A 473 9.46 -43.11 37.36
C ALA A 473 10.60 -43.16 38.41
N THR A 474 11.82 -42.75 38.04
CA THR A 474 12.88 -42.44 39.01
C THR A 474 12.61 -41.10 39.68
N ARG A 475 12.07 -41.13 40.90
CA ARG A 475 11.99 -39.95 41.78
C ARG A 475 13.41 -39.57 42.20
N SER A 476 13.98 -38.52 41.60
CA SER A 476 15.23 -37.93 42.05
C SER A 476 14.93 -36.61 42.75
N CYS A 477 14.94 -36.61 44.08
CA CYS A 477 15.02 -35.37 44.85
C CYS A 477 16.49 -34.95 44.93
N LEU A 478 16.80 -33.68 44.62
CA LEU A 478 18.13 -33.12 44.87
C LEU A 478 18.47 -33.23 46.37
N PRO A 479 19.68 -33.68 46.74
CA PRO A 479 20.07 -33.80 48.15
C PRO A 479 20.26 -32.41 48.77
N ILE A 480 19.56 -32.16 49.88
CA ILE A 480 19.76 -30.99 50.74
C ILE A 480 21.24 -30.95 51.17
N PRO A 481 21.99 -29.83 51.00
CA PRO A 481 23.33 -29.74 51.54
C PRO A 481 23.26 -29.88 53.06
N ALA A 482 23.94 -30.90 53.58
CA ALA A 482 23.93 -31.23 55.00
C ALA A 482 24.26 -29.99 55.84
N ARG A 483 23.33 -29.60 56.72
CA ARG A 483 23.61 -28.67 57.83
C ARG A 483 24.84 -29.20 58.56
N ARG A 484 25.92 -28.42 58.61
CA ARG A 484 27.02 -28.65 59.56
C ARG A 484 26.41 -28.70 60.96
N GLU A 485 26.39 -29.88 61.56
CA GLU A 485 26.12 -30.03 62.98
C GLU A 485 27.25 -29.32 63.74
N ALA A 486 26.88 -28.29 64.50
CA ALA A 486 27.71 -27.80 65.58
C ALA A 486 27.69 -28.88 66.68
N GLY A 487 28.85 -29.47 66.97
CA GLY A 487 29.03 -30.41 68.07
C GLY A 487 28.74 -29.76 69.44
N PRO A 488 28.39 -30.56 70.47
CA PRO A 488 27.90 -30.01 71.73
C PRO A 488 29.03 -29.54 72.66
N ALA A 489 28.78 -28.37 73.27
CA ALA A 489 29.42 -27.68 74.40
C ALA A 489 30.91 -27.32 74.30
#